data_AF-A0A6B3G764-F1
#
_entry.id   AF-A0A6B3G764-F1
#
_cell.length_a   1.000
_cell.length_b   1.000
_cell.length_c   1.000
_cell.angle_alpha   90.00
_cell.angle_beta   90.00
_cell.angle_gamma   90.00
#
_symmetry.space_group_name_H-M   'P 1'
#
loop_
_entity.id
_entity.type
_entity.pdbx_description
1 polymer ?
#
loop_
_entity_poly.entity_id
_entity_poly.type
_entity_poly.pdbx_seq_one_letter_code
_entity_poly.pdbx_strand_id
1 'polypeptide(L)'
;AQAGQFGYNNDFLSLLPLRGERGRQVMVANHEYTDEILMFRGYDPANPTREQVEIAWAAHGLSVVVVQEEHRTGKLGPVNRHPLNRRLTATSEFRMTGPAAGSTLLRTSADRTGRKVLGTLNNCAGG
;
A
#
# COMPACT_ATOMS: atom_id res chain seq x y z
N ALA A 1 -3.79 -0.15 13.87
CA ALA A 1 -2.67 -1.10 13.73
C ALA A 1 -2.33 -1.36 12.26
N GLN A 2 -3.29 -1.79 11.44
CA GLN A 2 -3.09 -2.22 10.04
C GLN A 2 -2.32 -1.23 9.14
N ALA A 3 -2.53 0.08 9.30
CA ALA A 3 -1.82 1.10 8.50
C ALA A 3 -0.29 1.12 8.72
N GLY A 4 0.23 0.47 9.76
CA GLY A 4 1.66 0.30 10.01
C GLY A 4 2.19 -1.11 9.74
N GLN A 5 1.33 -2.03 9.27
CA GLN A 5 1.66 -3.44 9.02
C GLN A 5 1.74 -3.71 7.52
N PHE A 6 2.33 -4.84 7.11
CA PHE A 6 2.26 -5.31 5.73
C PHE A 6 0.78 -5.50 5.34
N GLY A 7 0.42 -5.16 4.10
CA GLY A 7 -0.97 -5.26 3.64
C GLY A 7 -1.43 -6.70 3.45
N TYR A 8 -2.67 -6.86 2.97
CA TYR A 8 -3.35 -8.14 2.79
C TYR A 8 -3.47 -8.48 1.30
N ASN A 9 -3.48 -9.78 0.97
CA ASN A 9 -3.45 -10.32 -0.39
C ASN A 9 -2.45 -9.58 -1.29
N ASN A 10 -1.16 -9.83 -1.03
CA ASN A 10 -0.11 -9.25 -1.85
C ASN A 10 -0.20 -9.82 -3.27
N ASP A 11 -0.08 -8.92 -4.25
CA ASP A 11 -0.03 -9.28 -5.67
C ASP A 11 1.39 -9.04 -6.19
N PHE A 12 1.59 -8.09 -7.12
CA PHE A 12 2.88 -7.82 -7.71
C PHE A 12 3.94 -7.34 -6.71
N LEU A 13 5.18 -7.82 -6.90
CA LEU A 13 6.37 -7.37 -6.17
C LEU A 13 7.49 -6.95 -7.12
N SER A 14 8.21 -5.91 -6.74
CA SER A 14 9.45 -5.49 -7.40
C SER A 14 10.56 -5.26 -6.38
N LEU A 15 11.78 -5.65 -6.73
CA LEU A 15 13.00 -5.40 -5.96
C LEU A 15 13.80 -4.30 -6.64
N LEU A 16 13.92 -3.16 -5.95
CA LEU A 16 14.69 -2.02 -6.41
C LEU A 16 16.04 -1.98 -5.69
N PRO A 17 17.15 -1.65 -6.38
CA PRO A 17 18.45 -1.54 -5.74
C PRO A 17 18.46 -0.41 -4.70
N LEU A 18 18.96 -0.68 -3.50
CA LEU A 18 19.16 0.35 -2.46
C LEU A 18 20.60 0.84 -2.50
N ARG A 19 20.82 1.99 -3.16
CA ARG A 19 22.15 2.58 -3.31
C ARG A 19 22.72 2.99 -1.95
N GLY A 20 23.98 2.62 -1.70
CA GLY A 20 24.67 2.92 -0.44
C GLY A 20 24.55 1.84 0.62
N GLU A 21 23.71 0.82 0.44
CA GLU A 21 23.52 -0.27 1.41
C GLU A 21 23.76 -1.63 0.75
N ARG A 22 24.94 -2.21 0.98
CA ARG A 22 25.37 -3.44 0.31
C ARG A 22 24.51 -4.63 0.72
N GLY A 23 24.01 -5.39 -0.26
CA GLY A 23 23.14 -6.54 -0.04
C GLY A 23 21.72 -6.18 0.40
N ARG A 24 21.32 -4.91 0.34
CA ARG A 24 19.95 -4.48 0.61
C ARG A 24 19.24 -4.02 -0.65
N GLN A 25 17.93 -4.27 -0.66
CA GLN A 25 17.03 -3.86 -1.72
C GLN A 25 15.76 -3.28 -1.10
N VAL A 26 15.05 -2.45 -1.86
CA VAL A 26 13.71 -1.99 -1.51
C VAL A 26 12.72 -2.88 -2.23
N MET A 27 11.97 -3.68 -1.48
CA MET A 27 10.82 -4.41 -1.99
C MET A 27 9.60 -3.51 -1.97
N VAL A 28 8.96 -3.35 -3.11
CA VAL A 28 7.64 -2.73 -3.23
C VAL A 28 6.65 -3.82 -3.56
N ALA A 29 5.63 -3.99 -2.72
CA ALA A 29 4.58 -4.98 -2.90
C ALA A 29 3.21 -4.28 -2.94
N ASN A 30 2.39 -4.66 -3.90
CA ASN A 30 0.99 -4.26 -4.00
C ASN A 30 0.11 -5.11 -3.07
N HIS A 31 -1.03 -4.55 -2.66
CA HIS A 31 -2.09 -5.21 -1.89
C HIS A 31 -3.43 -4.93 -2.55
N GLU A 32 -3.94 -5.93 -3.24
CA GLU A 32 -5.02 -5.75 -4.18
C GLU A 32 -6.37 -5.67 -3.47
N TYR A 33 -6.69 -6.68 -2.65
CA TYR A 33 -7.99 -6.80 -1.99
C TYR A 33 -7.91 -7.38 -0.57
N THR A 34 -9.03 -7.36 0.14
CA THR A 34 -9.20 -7.90 1.48
C THR A 34 -10.26 -8.99 1.49
N ASP A 35 -10.16 -9.91 2.45
CA ASP A 35 -11.18 -10.90 2.74
C ASP A 35 -11.68 -10.68 4.17
N GLU A 36 -12.65 -9.79 4.36
CA GLU A 36 -13.08 -9.34 5.70
C GLU A 36 -13.62 -10.49 6.57
N ILE A 37 -14.22 -11.50 5.95
CA ILE A 37 -14.69 -12.72 6.63
C ILE A 37 -13.54 -13.51 7.29
N LEU A 38 -12.32 -13.38 6.77
CA LEU A 38 -11.10 -13.98 7.33
C LEU A 38 -10.39 -13.02 8.29
N MET A 39 -10.52 -11.71 8.07
CA MET A 39 -9.88 -10.68 8.89
C MET A 39 -10.59 -10.44 10.22
N PHE A 40 -11.92 -10.59 10.27
CA PHE A 40 -12.72 -10.25 11.43
C PHE A 40 -13.59 -11.41 11.90
N ARG A 41 -13.52 -11.69 13.21
CA ARG A 41 -14.41 -12.65 13.85
C ARG A 41 -15.85 -12.12 13.80
N GLY A 42 -16.77 -12.92 13.26
CA GLY A 42 -18.19 -12.59 13.21
C GLY A 42 -18.53 -11.45 12.25
N TYR A 43 -17.76 -11.30 11.17
CA TYR A 43 -18.02 -10.31 10.14
C TYR A 43 -19.41 -10.49 9.52
N ASP A 44 -20.21 -9.41 9.49
CA ASP A 44 -21.47 -9.33 8.76
C ASP A 44 -21.26 -8.50 7.48
N PRO A 45 -21.25 -9.13 6.28
CA PRO A 45 -21.05 -8.41 5.03
C PRO A 45 -22.20 -7.44 4.70
N ALA A 46 -23.39 -7.62 5.27
CA ALA A 46 -24.50 -6.70 5.08
C ALA A 46 -24.39 -5.46 5.97
N ASN A 47 -23.68 -5.55 7.10
CA ASN A 47 -23.57 -4.46 8.09
C ASN A 47 -22.15 -4.36 8.69
N PRO A 48 -21.12 -4.04 7.87
CA PRO A 48 -19.77 -3.88 8.38
C PRO A 48 -19.68 -2.66 9.32
N THR A 49 -18.90 -2.78 10.39
CA THR A 49 -18.63 -1.61 11.23
C THR A 49 -17.68 -0.65 10.52
N ARG A 50 -17.74 0.63 10.87
CA ARG A 50 -16.80 1.63 10.35
C ARG A 50 -15.34 1.24 10.60
N GLU A 51 -15.04 0.70 11.78
CA GLU A 51 -13.69 0.25 12.12
C GLU A 51 -13.22 -0.89 11.20
N GLN A 52 -14.08 -1.87 10.91
CA GLN A 52 -13.76 -2.95 9.98
C GLN A 52 -13.44 -2.40 8.57
N VAL A 53 -14.24 -1.45 8.09
CA VAL A 53 -14.01 -0.79 6.80
C VAL A 53 -12.69 -0.02 6.79
N GLU A 54 -12.40 0.76 7.83
CA GLU A 54 -11.15 1.53 7.91
C GLU A 54 -9.91 0.62 8.05
N ILE A 55 -10.04 -0.53 8.71
CA ILE A 55 -8.99 -1.55 8.76
C ILE A 55 -8.79 -2.18 7.38
N ALA A 56 -9.87 -2.53 6.66
CA ALA A 56 -9.79 -3.06 5.31
C ALA A 56 -9.11 -2.07 4.35
N TRP A 57 -9.51 -0.79 4.36
CA TRP A 57 -8.85 0.29 3.63
C TRP A 57 -7.36 0.43 3.92
N ALA A 58 -6.97 0.24 5.18
CA ALA A 58 -5.57 0.25 5.60
C ALA A 58 -4.80 -1.01 5.19
N ALA A 59 -5.47 -2.10 4.79
CA ALA A 59 -4.84 -3.32 4.29
C ALA A 59 -4.53 -3.28 2.79
N HIS A 60 -5.24 -2.45 2.00
CA HIS A 60 -4.94 -2.19 0.59
C HIS A 60 -3.72 -1.27 0.37
N GLY A 61 -3.30 -1.18 -0.90
CA GLY A 61 -2.35 -0.18 -1.36
C GLY A 61 -0.97 -0.77 -1.61
N LEU A 62 0.08 -0.17 -1.03
CA LEU A 62 1.45 -0.63 -1.21
C LEU A 62 2.19 -0.76 0.12
N SER A 63 3.06 -1.76 0.18
CA SER A 63 4.11 -1.89 1.18
C SER A 63 5.46 -1.62 0.56
N VAL A 64 6.21 -0.70 1.17
CA VAL A 64 7.64 -0.51 0.91
C VAL A 64 8.39 -1.12 2.07
N VAL A 65 9.24 -2.11 1.81
CA VAL A 65 10.00 -2.85 2.82
C VAL A 65 11.43 -3.02 2.35
N VAL A 66 12.40 -2.56 3.14
CA VAL A 66 13.80 -2.91 2.90
C VAL A 66 14.04 -4.36 3.28
N VAL A 67 14.66 -5.09 2.37
CA VAL A 67 15.06 -6.49 2.54
C VAL A 67 16.58 -6.61 2.46
N GLN A 68 17.13 -7.52 3.24
CA GLN A 68 18.54 -7.87 3.25
C GLN A 68 18.71 -9.27 2.68
N GLU A 69 19.61 -9.40 1.71
CA GLU A 69 20.05 -10.68 1.19
C GLU A 69 21.07 -11.31 2.14
N GLU A 70 20.85 -12.58 2.47
CA GLU A 70 21.82 -13.42 3.14
C GLU A 70 22.87 -13.91 2.14
N HIS A 71 24.12 -13.48 2.32
CA HIS A 71 25.23 -13.70 1.37
C HIS A 71 25.47 -15.17 0.95
N ARG A 72 25.12 -16.15 1.81
CA ARG A 72 25.36 -17.58 1.51
C ARG A 72 24.20 -18.25 0.79
N THR A 73 22.98 -17.82 1.05
CA THR A 73 21.76 -18.53 0.63
C THR A 73 20.97 -17.74 -0.42
N GLY A 74 21.23 -16.44 -0.56
CA GLY A 74 20.41 -15.53 -1.35
C GLY A 74 19.05 -15.22 -0.71
N LYS A 75 18.78 -15.72 0.51
CA LYS A 75 17.49 -15.53 1.17
C LYS A 75 17.29 -14.05 1.51
N LEU A 76 16.11 -13.52 1.19
CA LEU A 76 15.71 -12.18 1.57
C LEU A 76 14.99 -12.19 2.92
N GLY A 77 15.48 -11.37 3.85
CA GLY A 77 14.83 -11.11 5.15
C GLY A 77 14.44 -9.65 5.29
N PRO A 78 13.28 -9.31 5.88
CA PRO A 78 12.90 -7.92 6.10
C PRO A 78 13.80 -7.25 7.13
N VAL A 79 14.24 -6.02 6.83
CA VAL A 79 14.93 -5.15 7.79
C VAL A 79 13.87 -4.37 8.55
N ASN A 80 13.52 -4.86 9.74
CA ASN A 80 12.54 -4.21 10.60
C ASN A 80 12.98 -2.79 10.98
N ARG A 81 12.01 -1.85 11.07
CA ARG A 81 12.21 -0.45 11.45
C ARG A 81 13.18 0.35 10.55
N HIS A 82 13.42 -0.10 9.33
CA HIS A 82 14.17 0.71 8.37
C HIS A 82 13.41 2.02 8.03
N PRO A 83 14.05 3.20 7.96
CA PRO A 83 13.38 4.48 7.71
C PRO A 83 12.59 4.57 6.40
N LEU A 84 12.96 3.77 5.40
CA LEU A 84 12.23 3.69 4.12
C LEU A 84 10.96 2.84 4.21
N ASN A 85 10.79 2.03 5.27
CA ASN A 85 9.62 1.18 5.39
C ASN A 85 8.39 2.05 5.59
N ARG A 86 7.38 1.87 4.74
CA ARG A 86 6.13 2.64 4.81
C ARG A 86 4.98 1.91 4.15
N ARG A 87 3.77 2.35 4.51
CA ARG A 87 2.54 1.99 3.84
C ARG A 87 2.01 3.18 3.05
N LEU A 88 1.51 2.87 1.88
CA LEU A 88 0.63 3.74 1.12
C LEU A 88 -0.72 3.03 1.09
N THR A 89 -1.78 3.66 1.56
CA THR A 89 -3.10 3.05 1.80
C THR A 89 -4.18 3.78 1.02
N ALA A 90 -5.44 3.35 1.15
CA ALA A 90 -6.60 4.03 0.57
C ALA A 90 -6.86 5.45 1.14
N THR A 91 -6.08 5.92 2.10
CA THR A 91 -6.20 7.26 2.69
C THR A 91 -4.93 8.11 2.55
N SER A 92 -3.88 7.57 1.94
CA SER A 92 -2.64 8.33 1.68
C SER A 92 -2.89 9.42 0.63
N GLU A 93 -2.42 10.64 0.84
CA GLU A 93 -2.56 11.71 -0.15
C GLU A 93 -1.61 11.48 -1.34
N PHE A 94 -2.15 11.52 -2.54
CA PHE A 94 -1.41 11.51 -3.79
C PHE A 94 -1.70 12.76 -4.61
N ARG A 95 -0.67 13.20 -5.35
CA ARG A 95 -0.81 14.28 -6.34
C ARG A 95 -1.22 13.70 -7.68
N MET A 96 -2.30 14.22 -8.26
CA MET A 96 -2.66 13.96 -9.65
C MET A 96 -1.79 14.79 -10.59
N THR A 97 -1.21 14.13 -11.59
CA THR A 97 -0.38 14.76 -12.62
C THR A 97 -0.83 14.31 -14.01
N GLY A 98 -0.25 14.89 -15.07
CA GLY A 98 -0.64 14.60 -16.44
C GLY A 98 -1.82 15.45 -16.95
N PRO A 99 -2.28 15.22 -18.19
CA PRO A 99 -3.21 16.10 -18.89
C PRO A 99 -4.58 16.29 -18.21
N ALA A 100 -5.06 15.28 -17.49
CA ALA A 100 -6.36 15.34 -16.81
C ALA A 100 -6.31 16.14 -15.48
N ALA A 101 -5.12 16.36 -14.91
CA ALA A 101 -4.97 16.96 -13.59
C ALA A 101 -5.52 18.40 -13.56
N GLY A 102 -6.49 18.63 -12.68
CA GLY A 102 -7.19 19.91 -12.53
C GLY A 102 -8.42 20.12 -13.40
N SER A 103 -8.74 19.14 -14.26
CA SER A 103 -9.99 19.13 -15.03
C SER A 103 -11.21 19.12 -14.10
N THR A 104 -12.34 19.62 -14.59
CA THR A 104 -13.60 19.66 -13.84
C THR A 104 -14.09 18.29 -13.43
N LEU A 105 -13.79 17.24 -14.22
CA LEU A 105 -14.15 15.85 -13.95
C LEU A 105 -13.43 15.24 -12.75
N LEU A 106 -12.28 15.80 -12.35
CA LEU A 106 -11.53 15.33 -11.17
C LEU A 106 -11.84 16.15 -9.91
N ARG A 107 -12.69 17.18 -9.99
CA ARG A 107 -13.02 18.02 -8.84
C ARG A 107 -14.12 17.38 -8.02
N THR A 108 -13.92 17.33 -6.71
CA THR A 108 -14.91 16.86 -5.75
C THR A 108 -15.13 17.92 -4.68
N SER A 109 -16.10 17.70 -3.78
CA SER A 109 -16.24 18.55 -2.59
C SER A 109 -15.00 18.51 -1.69
N ALA A 110 -14.28 17.39 -1.66
CA ALA A 110 -13.07 17.19 -0.87
C ALA A 110 -11.81 17.80 -1.52
N ASP A 111 -11.73 17.80 -2.86
CA ASP A 111 -10.70 18.53 -3.60
C ASP A 111 -11.31 19.30 -4.77
N ARG A 112 -11.53 20.60 -4.55
CA ARG A 112 -12.04 21.51 -5.58
C ARG A 112 -11.01 21.84 -6.67
N THR A 113 -9.73 21.49 -6.47
CA THR A 113 -8.68 21.75 -7.45
C THR A 113 -8.54 20.64 -8.48
N GLY A 114 -8.97 19.41 -8.17
CA GLY A 114 -8.84 18.23 -9.03
C GLY A 114 -7.38 17.77 -9.20
N ARG A 115 -6.53 18.05 -8.21
CA ARG A 115 -5.08 17.81 -8.23
C ARG A 115 -4.59 16.95 -7.07
N LYS A 116 -5.45 16.64 -6.10
CA LYS A 116 -5.17 15.79 -4.94
C LYS A 116 -6.20 14.67 -4.86
N VAL A 117 -5.74 13.46 -4.61
CA VAL A 117 -6.62 12.32 -4.32
C VAL A 117 -6.15 11.62 -3.06
N LEU A 118 -7.12 11.05 -2.34
CA LEU A 118 -6.82 10.16 -1.23
C LEU A 118 -6.88 8.74 -1.75
N GLY A 119 -5.78 8.04 -1.56
CA GLY A 119 -5.73 6.61 -1.68
C GLY A 119 -5.28 6.06 -3.02
N THR A 120 -4.92 4.79 -2.91
CA THR A 120 -4.83 3.84 -4.00
C THR A 120 -5.39 2.53 -3.47
N LEU A 121 -6.19 1.85 -4.29
CA LEU A 121 -6.84 0.58 -3.98
C LEU A 121 -6.85 -0.30 -5.23
N ASN A 122 -7.16 -1.59 -5.06
CA ASN A 122 -7.19 -2.58 -6.13
C ASN A 122 -5.88 -2.58 -6.93
N ASN A 123 -4.76 -2.50 -6.21
CA ASN A 123 -3.42 -2.52 -6.76
C ASN A 123 -3.08 -3.94 -7.21
N CYS A 124 -3.26 -4.23 -8.50
CA CYS A 124 -3.05 -5.54 -9.10
C CYS A 124 -1.56 -5.73 -9.49
N ALA A 125 -1.23 -5.53 -10.77
CA ALA A 125 0.11 -5.68 -11.32
C ALA A 125 1.02 -4.44 -11.11
N GLY A 126 2.23 -4.45 -11.68
CA GLY A 126 3.15 -3.31 -11.64
C GLY A 126 4.18 -3.28 -12.78
N GLY A 127 5.03 -2.25 -12.74
CA GLY A 127 6.08 -1.95 -13.72
C GLY A 127 7.01 -0.82 -13.28
#